data_AF-A0A3C0T4W1-F1
#
_entry.id   AF-A0A3C0T4W1-F1
#
_cell.length_a   1.000
_cell.length_b   1.000
_cell.length_c   1.000
_cell.angle_alpha   90.00
_cell.angle_beta   90.00
_cell.angle_gamma   90.00
#
_symmetry.space_group_name_H-M   'P 1'
#
loop_
_entity.id
_entity.type
_entity.pdbx_description
1 polymer ?
#
loop_
_entity_poly.entity_id
_entity_poly.type
_entity_poly.pdbx_seq_one_letter_code
_entity_poly.pdbx_strand_id
1 'polypeptide(L)' 'RIEIRGFGTFSNHYRRPRSVRNPKTGEVGIHKPGKFVPHFKPGKELKIRVDAAREPSLTPPVLP' A
#
# COMPACT_ATOMS: atom_id res chain seq x y z
N ARG A 1 -3.33 14.39 8.99
CA ARG A 1 -3.89 13.01 9.01
C ARG A 1 -5.29 13.11 8.42
N ILE A 2 -5.70 12.16 7.58
CA ILE A 2 -7.04 12.10 6.99
C ILE A 2 -7.64 10.76 7.39
N GLU A 3 -8.88 10.73 7.83
CA GLU A 3 -9.60 9.53 8.23
C GLU A 3 -10.94 9.45 7.50
N ILE A 4 -11.17 8.34 6.84
CA ILE A 4 -12.38 8.08 6.06
C ILE A 4 -13.01 6.81 6.66
N ARG A 5 -14.15 6.96 7.33
CA ARG A 5 -14.88 5.83 7.95
C ARG A 5 -15.25 4.79 6.90
N GLY A 6 -15.15 3.51 7.25
CA GLY A 6 -15.34 2.38 6.33
C GLY A 6 -14.18 2.13 5.35
N PHE A 7 -13.35 3.14 5.05
CA PHE A 7 -12.27 3.03 4.06
C PHE A 7 -10.88 2.87 4.71
N GLY A 8 -10.46 3.81 5.57
CA GLY A 8 -9.14 3.77 6.19
C GLY A 8 -8.59 5.14 6.59
N THR A 9 -7.30 5.19 6.89
CA THR A 9 -6.60 6.39 7.36
C THR A 9 -5.37 6.68 6.51
N PHE A 10 -5.16 7.94 6.15
CA PHE A 10 -3.91 8.46 5.60
C PHE A 10 -3.15 9.26 6.65
N SER A 11 -1.87 8.96 6.80
CA SER A 11 -0.95 9.65 7.70
C SER A 11 0.34 9.99 6.98
N ASN A 12 1.00 11.08 7.35
CA ASN A 12 2.36 11.34 6.89
C ASN A 12 3.33 10.55 7.75
N HIS A 13 4.21 9.77 7.12
CA HIS A 13 5.28 9.06 7.79
C HIS A 13 6.63 9.64 7.38
N TYR A 14 7.43 10.07 8.35
CA TYR A 14 8.76 10.59 8.08
C TYR A 14 9.74 9.45 7.80
N ARG A 15 10.45 9.52 6.68
CA ARG A 15 11.56 8.62 6.36
C ARG A 15 12.86 9.40 6.54
N ARG A 16 13.78 8.88 7.36
CA ARG A 16 15.10 9.49 7.60
C ARG A 16 15.96 9.48 6.32
N PRO A 17 16.89 10.43 6.16
CA PRO A 17 17.89 10.39 5.10
C PRO A 17 18.69 9.07 5.12
N ARG A 18 19.03 8.52 3.96
CA ARG A 18 19.82 7.28 3.86
C ARG A 18 20.56 7.19 2.53
N SER A 19 21.66 6.43 2.51
CA SER A 19 22.30 6.04 1.26
C SER A 19 21.48 4.94 0.57
N VAL A 20 21.37 5.01 -0.75
CA VAL A 20 20.66 4.04 -1.58
C VAL A 20 21.54 3.55 -2.73
N ARG A 21 21.12 2.43 -3.33
CA ARG A 21 21.76 1.84 -4.50
C ARG A 21 20.92 2.13 -5.74
N ASN A 22 21.56 2.47 -6.86
CA ASN A 22 20.88 2.56 -8.14
C ASN A 22 20.49 1.14 -8.61
N PRO A 23 19.18 0.81 -8.75
CA PRO A 23 18.78 -0.52 -9.18
C PRO A 23 19.17 -0.83 -10.62
N LYS A 24 19.44 0.18 -11.46
CA LYS A 24 19.80 0.01 -12.88
C LYS A 24 21.31 -0.21 -13.07
N THR A 25 22.16 0.60 -12.43
CA THR A 25 23.62 0.58 -12.63
C THR A 25 24.38 -0.14 -11.51
N GLY A 26 23.74 -0.35 -10.37
CA GLY A 26 24.36 -0.93 -9.19
C GLY A 26 25.19 0.04 -8.35
N GLU A 27 25.33 1.30 -8.76
CA GLU A 27 26.04 2.37 -8.04
C GLU A 27 25.56 2.48 -6.58
N VAL A 28 26.50 2.51 -5.65
CA VAL A 28 26.23 2.53 -4.20
C VAL A 28 26.58 3.89 -3.63
N GLY A 29 25.82 4.35 -2.63
CA GLY A 29 26.16 5.57 -1.89
C GLY A 29 25.38 6.81 -2.32
N ILE A 30 24.37 6.66 -3.18
CA ILE A 30 23.53 7.77 -3.62
C ILE A 30 22.75 8.31 -2.42
N HIS A 31 22.92 9.60 -2.13
CA HIS A 31 22.26 10.23 -0.99
C HIS A 31 20.77 10.45 -1.26
N LYS A 32 19.90 9.85 -0.43
CA LYS A 32 18.47 10.10 -0.44
C LYS A 32 18.09 10.98 0.77
N PRO A 33 17.60 12.21 0.55
CA PRO A 33 17.21 13.08 1.64
C PRO A 33 15.98 12.53 2.37
N GLY A 34 15.85 12.94 3.63
CA GLY A 34 14.69 12.60 4.45
C GLY A 34 13.44 13.32 3.94
N LYS A 35 12.29 12.65 3.98
CA LYS A 35 11.02 13.23 3.54
C LYS A 35 9.82 12.57 4.20
N PHE A 36 8.70 13.31 4.23
CA PHE A 36 7.40 12.74 4.56
C PHE A 36 6.84 11.99 3.35
N VAL A 37 6.27 10.82 3.60
CA VAL A 37 5.53 10.04 2.60
C VAL A 37 4.12 9.77 3.09
N PRO A 38 3.11 9.79 2.19
CA PRO A 38 1.78 9.32 2.54
C PRO A 38 1.83 7.84 2.92
N HIS A 39 1.18 7.50 4.03
CA HIS A 39 1.01 6.14 4.53
C HIS A 39 -0.46 5.87 4.75
N PHE A 40 -0.99 4.88 4.03
CA PHE A 40 -2.37 4.43 4.14
C PHE A 40 -2.47 3.21 5.08
N LYS A 41 -3.45 3.23 5.98
CA LYS A 41 -3.86 2.10 6.80
C LYS A 41 -5.30 1.72 6.39
N PRO A 42 -5.51 0.57 5.73
CA PRO A 42 -6.86 0.14 5.34
C PRO A 42 -7.73 -0.16 6.56
N GLY A 43 -8.97 0.33 6.52
CA GLY A 43 -9.98 0.09 7.54
C GLY A 43 -10.51 -1.34 7.52
N LYS A 44 -11.19 -1.73 8.61
CA LYS A 44 -11.74 -3.09 8.76
C LYS A 44 -12.68 -3.47 7.62
N GLU A 45 -13.63 -2.58 7.29
CA GLU A 45 -14.64 -2.83 6.26
C GLU A 45 -14.03 -2.96 4.86
N LEU A 46 -13.09 -2.08 4.48
CA LEU A 46 -12.37 -2.21 3.21
C LEU A 46 -11.63 -3.55 3.09
N LYS A 47 -10.93 -3.98 4.16
CA LYS A 47 -10.23 -5.28 4.15
C LYS A 47 -11.20 -6.44 3.90
N ILE A 48 -12.30 -6.50 4.65
CA ILE A 48 -13.31 -7.55 4.52
C ILE A 48 -13.86 -7.61 3.09
N ARG A 49 -14.22 -6.45 2.50
CA ARG A 49 -14.76 -6.40 1.13
C ARG A 49 -13.74 -6.88 0.09
N VAL A 50 -12.47 -6.51 0.22
CA VAL A 50 -11.40 -6.94 -0.69
C VAL A 50 -11.13 -8.45 -0.56
N ASP A 51 -11.10 -8.97 0.67
CA ASP A 51 -10.88 -10.39 0.91
C ASP A 51 -12.05 -11.23 0.37
N ALA A 52 -13.30 -10.80 0.58
CA ALA A 52 -14.49 -11.45 0.02
C ALA A 52 -14.50 -11.44 -1.52
N ALA A 53 -14.06 -10.35 -2.15
CA ALA A 53 -13.96 -10.26 -3.60
C ALA A 53 -12.86 -11.16 -4.19
N ARG A 54 -11.92 -11.63 -3.37
CA ARG A 54 -10.82 -12.50 -3.81
C ARG A 54 -11.24 -13.97 -3.93
N GLU A 55 -12.32 -14.40 -3.30
CA GLU A 55 -12.80 -15.78 -3.41
C GLU A 55 -13.39 -16.04 -4.82
N PRO A 56 -12.80 -16.92 -5.63
CA PRO A 56 -13.29 -17.21 -6.98
C PRO A 56 -14.53 -18.14 -7.01
N SER A 57 -15.08 -18.51 -5.85
CA SER A 57 -16.09 -19.57 -5.70
C SER A 57 -17.53 -19.17 -6.10
N LEU A 58 -17.74 -17.97 -6.62
CA LEU A 58 -19.04 -17.49 -7.12
C LEU A 58 -19.11 -17.37 -8.66
N THR A 59 -18.35 -18.18 -9.40
CA THR A 59 -18.71 -18.45 -10.79
C THR A 59 -19.93 -19.39 -10.78
N PRO A 60 -21.13 -18.94 -11.17
CA PRO A 60 -22.25 -19.86 -11.32
C PRO A 60 -21.88 -20.89 -12.41
N PRO A 61 -22.22 -22.18 -12.23
CA PRO A 61 -21.97 -23.17 -13.26
C PRO A 61 -22.74 -22.73 -14.51
N VAL A 62 -22.02 -22.49 -15.60
CA VAL A 62 -22.63 -22.39 -16.93
C VAL A 62 -23.23 -23.77 -17.20
N LEU A 63 -24.57 -23.86 -17.12
CA LEU A 63 -25.30 -25.07 -17.49
C LEU A 63 -25.02 -25.41 -18.97
N PRO A 64 -24.94 -26.71 -19.32
CA PRO A 64 -24.51 -27.18 -20.63
C PRO A 64 -25.44 -26.71 -21.77
#